data_AF-A0A7C5MQI7-F1
#
_entry.id   AF-A0A7C5MQI7-F1
#
_cell.length_a   1.000
_cell.length_b   1.000
_cell.length_c   1.000
_cell.angle_alpha   90.00
_cell.angle_beta   90.00
_cell.angle_gamma   90.00
#
_symmetry.space_group_name_H-M   'P 1'
#
loop_
_entity.id
_entity.type
_entity.pdbx_description
1 polymer ?
#
loop_
_entity_poly.entity_id
_entity_poly.type
_entity_poly.pdbx_seq_one_letter_code
_entity_poly.pdbx_strand_id
1 'polypeptide(L)'
;MAKRSFDLLVAFLGLLLLLPVFAAIAIAIKVDSPGPVFYRAMRVGKNGQLFAMLKFRTMSERGEGPRITAHDDPRITRIGHFLRDTKLNELPQLINVLKGEMSLVGPRPEDPEFVAHYSPEERQVLLATPGMTSPAAVIYAREEAMLSHATATESYLNSVLPNKLHLDLLYIRYRSFLLDLDVLLCTLLAVIPLIRRATPEVEDILLGPIQRLVRRYASWFLIDWCIALAGIAVAGLVWRAASVLDLGWARALLAALIMALAFSAVNWVLGVQRTAWRYASAQEAWEIVLSTTLATVLLVGLDSLRFPSALLPPGLLALAGFFAMTGFAGARYRGRLLSGLQVKWGQVWAMAKAGRGKVLVVGAGEEGQWVVWFMRYGAGRRIFDVVGIVDDDPRKRGMRIHGAIVLGGRRSVPDLIRTWDIDLIALAIDDIGLSELDDWLAVCRSTPARIVLVPGIADLLTNAGAAGAIPECSHPRAQQAKGAPATVARSIWVTADDSGPHVDAHTVAGWVADLAQYAASNRLADIQRRLAELQSMLGPGQIANYAAGGEEHSEPSAAFRRNDANAI
;
A
#
# COMPACT_ATOMS: atom_id res chain seq x y z
N MET A 1 15.94 -10.94 -19.04
CA MET A 1 15.71 -11.08 -20.49
C MET A 1 14.58 -10.19 -21.01
N ALA A 2 13.31 -10.41 -20.66
CA ALA A 2 12.15 -9.69 -21.23
C ALA A 2 12.30 -8.15 -21.40
N LYS A 3 12.66 -7.40 -20.35
CA LYS A 3 12.90 -5.93 -20.42
C LYS A 3 13.94 -5.57 -21.50
N ARG A 4 15.04 -6.33 -21.62
CA ARG A 4 16.09 -6.07 -22.62
C ARG A 4 15.60 -6.32 -24.05
N SER A 5 14.78 -7.35 -24.27
CA SER A 5 14.16 -7.62 -25.57
C SER A 5 13.18 -6.51 -25.96
N PHE A 6 12.41 -5.99 -25.00
CA PHE A 6 11.52 -4.85 -25.19
C PHE A 6 12.30 -3.56 -25.52
N ASP A 7 13.34 -3.24 -24.74
CA ASP A 7 14.23 -2.09 -24.98
C ASP A 7 14.80 -2.12 -26.41
N LEU A 8 15.31 -3.28 -26.84
CA LEU A 8 15.87 -3.48 -28.18
C LEU A 8 14.83 -3.30 -29.29
N LEU A 9 13.64 -3.92 -29.14
CA LEU A 9 12.57 -3.84 -30.13
C LEU A 9 12.07 -2.39 -30.30
N VAL A 10 11.79 -1.71 -29.19
CA VAL A 10 11.26 -0.34 -29.21
C VAL A 10 12.32 0.65 -29.66
N ALA A 11 13.59 0.50 -29.28
CA ALA A 11 14.66 1.36 -29.78
C ALA A 11 14.94 1.16 -31.28
N PHE A 12 14.87 -0.09 -31.78
CA PHE A 12 15.03 -0.39 -33.20
C PHE A 12 13.89 0.20 -34.03
N LEU A 13 12.63 -0.05 -33.65
CA LEU A 13 11.47 0.51 -34.32
C LEU A 13 11.43 2.04 -34.23
N GLY A 14 11.79 2.60 -33.07
CA GLY A 14 11.91 4.04 -32.85
C GLY A 14 12.92 4.68 -33.79
N LEU A 15 14.13 4.13 -33.92
CA LEU A 15 15.15 4.63 -34.84
C LEU A 15 14.73 4.51 -36.31
N LEU A 16 14.05 3.42 -36.69
CA LEU A 16 13.53 3.22 -38.05
C LEU A 16 12.46 4.27 -38.41
N LEU A 17 11.51 4.52 -37.51
CA LEU A 17 10.42 5.48 -37.70
C LEU A 17 10.91 6.94 -37.62
N LEU A 18 11.90 7.23 -36.77
CA LEU A 18 12.45 8.58 -36.58
C LEU A 18 13.59 8.93 -37.56
N LEU A 19 14.03 8.01 -38.42
CA LEU A 19 15.08 8.25 -39.41
C LEU A 19 14.90 9.54 -40.25
N PRO A 20 13.72 9.87 -40.83
CA PRO A 20 13.53 11.14 -41.53
C PRO A 20 13.63 12.37 -40.60
N VAL A 21 13.19 12.25 -39.35
CA VAL A 21 13.30 13.32 -38.34
C VAL A 21 14.77 13.54 -37.95
N PHE A 22 15.55 12.47 -37.80
CA PHE A 22 16.99 12.54 -37.55
C PHE A 22 17.73 13.24 -38.69
N ALA A 23 17.37 12.94 -39.95
CA ALA A 23 17.95 13.61 -41.12
C ALA A 23 17.60 15.11 -41.15
N ALA A 24 16.34 15.49 -40.90
CA ALA A 24 15.92 16.89 -40.84
C ALA A 24 16.64 17.67 -39.72
N ILE A 25 16.74 17.10 -38.52
CA ILE A 25 17.47 17.69 -37.38
C ILE A 25 18.96 17.81 -37.69
N ALA A 26 19.57 16.81 -38.32
CA ALA A 26 20.98 16.84 -38.70
C ALA A 26 21.31 17.97 -39.69
N ILE A 27 20.43 18.21 -40.68
CA ILE A 27 20.54 19.33 -41.62
C ILE A 27 20.38 20.66 -40.87
N ALA A 28 19.36 20.81 -40.02
CA ALA A 28 19.13 22.04 -39.25
C ALA A 28 20.34 22.41 -38.37
N ILE A 29 20.93 21.44 -37.67
CA ILE A 29 22.13 21.65 -36.83
C ILE A 29 23.36 22.07 -37.65
N LYS A 30 23.49 21.55 -38.88
CA LYS A 30 24.59 21.90 -39.80
C LYS A 30 24.45 23.28 -40.43
N VAL A 31 23.22 23.75 -40.63
CA VAL A 31 22.92 25.11 -41.13
C VAL A 31 23.08 26.14 -40.00
N ASP A 32 22.69 25.81 -38.77
CA ASP A 32 22.70 26.71 -37.62
C ASP A 32 24.12 26.96 -37.04
N SER A 33 25.04 25.99 -37.14
CA SER A 33 26.43 26.17 -36.67
C SER A 33 27.46 25.19 -37.27
N PRO A 34 28.74 25.61 -37.45
CA PRO A 34 29.81 24.73 -37.92
C PRO A 34 30.14 23.64 -36.87
N GLY A 35 30.58 22.45 -37.31
CA GLY A 35 31.00 21.32 -36.44
C GLY A 35 30.12 20.05 -36.58
N PRO A 36 30.16 19.10 -35.62
CA PRO A 36 29.47 17.80 -35.70
C PRO A 36 27.99 17.85 -35.32
N VAL A 37 27.18 16.93 -35.87
CA VAL A 37 25.73 16.81 -35.57
C VAL A 37 25.48 16.23 -34.16
N PHE A 38 26.28 15.24 -33.77
CA PHE A 38 26.14 14.54 -32.50
C PHE A 38 27.18 15.05 -31.49
N TYR A 39 26.72 15.31 -30.28
CA TYR A 39 27.54 15.52 -29.10
C TYR A 39 27.65 14.21 -28.29
N ARG A 40 28.79 13.99 -27.65
CA ARG A 40 29.09 12.82 -26.81
C ARG A 40 29.39 13.30 -25.40
N ALA A 41 28.45 13.13 -24.48
CA ALA A 41 28.65 13.40 -23.07
C ALA A 41 29.22 12.15 -22.39
N MET A 42 30.37 12.27 -21.71
CA MET A 42 30.85 11.18 -20.86
C MET A 42 29.97 11.07 -19.61
N ARG A 43 29.53 9.86 -19.30
CA ARG A 43 28.64 9.56 -18.18
C ARG A 43 28.97 8.24 -17.52
N VAL A 44 28.63 8.13 -16.24
CA VAL A 44 28.73 6.88 -15.49
C VAL A 44 27.49 6.02 -15.79
N GLY A 45 27.75 4.79 -16.23
CA GLY A 45 26.74 3.77 -16.45
C GLY A 45 26.81 2.65 -15.41
N LYS A 46 26.33 1.48 -15.80
CA LYS A 46 26.21 0.33 -14.90
C LYS A 46 27.57 -0.09 -14.33
N ASN A 47 27.59 -0.43 -13.04
CA ASN A 47 28.77 -0.81 -12.28
C ASN A 47 29.90 0.24 -12.31
N GLY A 48 29.57 1.52 -12.51
CA GLY A 48 30.57 2.59 -12.60
C GLY A 48 31.26 2.71 -13.96
N GLN A 49 30.88 1.92 -14.97
CA GLN A 49 31.54 1.94 -16.28
C GLN A 49 31.22 3.24 -17.05
N LEU A 50 32.25 3.92 -17.54
CA LEU A 50 32.09 5.13 -18.33
C LEU A 50 31.62 4.82 -19.76
N PHE A 51 30.66 5.59 -20.27
CA PHE A 51 30.21 5.49 -21.65
C PHE A 51 29.91 6.88 -22.26
N ALA A 52 29.84 6.93 -23.59
CA ALA A 52 29.55 8.15 -24.35
C ALA A 52 28.05 8.24 -24.67
N MET A 53 27.29 8.93 -23.82
CA MET A 53 25.88 9.24 -24.04
C MET A 53 25.73 10.17 -25.25
N LEU A 54 24.98 9.72 -26.27
CA LEU A 54 24.77 10.47 -27.51
C LEU A 54 23.62 11.46 -27.36
N LYS A 55 23.84 12.70 -27.78
CA LYS A 55 22.79 13.72 -27.94
C LYS A 55 22.95 14.43 -29.27
N PHE A 56 21.90 15.05 -29.79
CA PHE A 56 22.08 16.07 -30.82
C PHE A 56 22.78 17.28 -30.20
N ARG A 57 23.69 17.89 -30.96
CA ARG A 57 24.38 19.10 -30.53
C ARG A 57 23.37 20.25 -30.44
N THR A 58 23.36 20.94 -29.29
CA THR A 58 22.51 22.11 -29.01
C THR A 58 23.30 23.35 -28.64
N MET A 59 24.63 23.25 -28.57
CA MET A 59 25.54 24.32 -28.15
C MET A 59 26.70 24.44 -29.13
N SER A 60 27.24 25.65 -29.29
CA SER A 60 28.41 25.92 -30.14
C SER A 60 29.71 25.49 -29.47
N GLU A 61 30.72 25.10 -30.26
CA GLU A 61 32.03 24.67 -29.76
C GLU A 61 32.94 25.81 -29.27
N ARG A 62 32.54 27.08 -29.48
CA ARG A 62 33.40 28.26 -29.30
C ARG A 62 33.26 28.96 -27.94
N GLY A 63 32.48 28.42 -27.01
CA GLY A 63 32.21 29.05 -25.73
C GLY A 63 32.66 28.22 -24.53
N GLU A 64 33.57 28.78 -23.74
CA GLU A 64 33.85 28.32 -22.37
C GLU A 64 32.67 28.66 -21.44
N GLY A 65 32.45 27.85 -20.41
CA GLY A 65 31.35 28.06 -19.46
C GLY A 65 31.05 26.80 -18.62
N PRO A 66 30.22 26.93 -17.57
CA PRO A 66 30.00 25.88 -16.57
C PRO A 66 29.46 24.56 -17.15
N ARG A 67 29.71 23.43 -16.47
CA ARG A 67 29.23 22.11 -16.90
C ARG A 67 27.72 21.94 -16.81
N ILE A 68 27.08 22.65 -15.89
CA ILE A 68 25.61 22.74 -15.79
C ILE A 68 25.14 23.85 -16.73
N THR A 69 24.26 23.50 -17.67
CA THR A 69 23.58 24.48 -18.53
C THR A 69 22.37 25.05 -17.78
N ALA A 70 22.33 26.35 -17.54
CA ALA A 70 21.11 27.06 -17.14
C ALA A 70 20.36 27.60 -18.38
N HIS A 71 19.11 28.03 -18.20
CA HIS A 71 18.19 28.37 -19.29
C HIS A 71 18.75 29.34 -20.34
N ASP A 72 19.44 30.40 -19.89
CA ASP A 72 19.93 31.50 -20.75
C ASP A 72 21.44 31.38 -21.07
N ASP A 73 21.97 30.15 -21.18
CA ASP A 73 23.37 29.92 -21.53
C ASP A 73 23.67 30.39 -22.98
N PRO A 74 24.53 31.40 -23.18
CA PRO A 74 24.78 32.02 -24.49
C PRO A 74 25.46 31.10 -25.50
N ARG A 75 25.89 29.90 -25.07
CA ARG A 75 26.45 28.88 -25.96
C ARG A 75 25.38 28.10 -26.71
N ILE A 76 24.12 28.11 -26.25
CA ILE A 76 23.00 27.41 -26.89
C ILE A 76 22.70 28.07 -28.24
N THR A 77 22.52 27.25 -29.29
CA THR A 77 22.22 27.75 -30.64
C THR A 77 20.71 27.92 -30.84
N ARG A 78 20.26 28.59 -31.92
CA ARG A 78 18.83 28.85 -32.14
C ARG A 78 18.03 27.55 -32.34
N ILE A 79 18.56 26.61 -33.11
CA ILE A 79 18.00 25.25 -33.22
C ILE A 79 18.24 24.48 -31.91
N GLY A 80 19.33 24.77 -31.20
CA GLY A 80 19.64 24.24 -29.88
C GLY A 80 18.52 24.45 -28.85
N HIS A 81 17.99 25.68 -28.71
CA HIS A 81 16.86 25.98 -27.83
C HIS A 81 15.64 25.09 -28.15
N PHE A 82 15.19 25.10 -29.42
CA PHE A 82 14.06 24.27 -29.85
C PHE A 82 14.25 22.78 -29.54
N LEU A 83 15.45 22.23 -29.76
CA LEU A 83 15.75 20.83 -29.48
C LEU A 83 15.81 20.50 -27.98
N ARG A 84 16.11 21.47 -27.10
CA ARG A 84 16.07 21.30 -25.63
C ARG A 84 14.64 21.45 -25.10
N ASP A 85 13.88 22.43 -25.59
CA ASP A 85 12.50 22.71 -25.15
C ASP A 85 11.55 21.55 -25.43
N THR A 86 11.78 20.87 -26.56
CA THR A 86 11.07 19.67 -27.03
C THR A 86 11.72 18.36 -26.55
N LYS A 87 12.89 18.42 -25.92
CA LYS A 87 13.76 17.28 -25.55
C LYS A 87 14.13 16.34 -26.72
N LEU A 88 13.91 16.77 -27.98
CA LEU A 88 14.32 16.03 -29.18
C LEU A 88 15.83 15.82 -29.25
N ASN A 89 16.63 16.65 -28.56
CA ASN A 89 18.08 16.48 -28.44
C ASN A 89 18.49 15.14 -27.81
N GLU A 90 17.61 14.48 -27.07
CA GLU A 90 17.91 13.23 -26.36
C GLU A 90 17.63 11.96 -27.19
N LEU A 91 16.92 12.06 -28.32
CA LEU A 91 16.58 10.91 -29.16
C LEU A 91 17.76 10.04 -29.64
N PRO A 92 18.98 10.56 -29.91
CA PRO A 92 20.12 9.71 -30.27
C PRO A 92 20.53 8.68 -29.19
N GLN A 93 20.07 8.83 -27.94
CA GLN A 93 20.27 7.84 -26.88
C GLN A 93 19.65 6.47 -27.20
N LEU A 94 18.68 6.39 -28.12
CA LEU A 94 18.15 5.11 -28.64
C LEU A 94 19.27 4.23 -29.23
N ILE A 95 20.36 4.83 -29.74
CA ILE A 95 21.54 4.09 -30.21
C ILE A 95 22.33 3.51 -29.03
N ASN A 96 22.47 4.25 -27.91
CA ASN A 96 23.06 3.73 -26.67
C ASN A 96 22.20 2.59 -26.08
N VAL A 97 20.87 2.67 -26.22
CA VAL A 97 19.95 1.58 -25.86
C VAL A 97 20.20 0.35 -26.72
N LEU A 98 20.30 0.48 -28.06
CA LEU A 98 20.64 -0.67 -28.92
C LEU A 98 21.98 -1.32 -28.54
N LYS A 99 23.01 -0.53 -28.28
CA LYS A 99 24.32 -1.03 -27.80
C LYS A 99 24.28 -1.73 -26.45
N GLY A 100 23.30 -1.40 -25.59
CA GLY A 100 23.18 -1.96 -24.24
C GLY A 100 23.92 -1.18 -23.16
N GLU A 101 24.46 -0.01 -23.51
CA GLU A 101 24.98 0.99 -22.57
C GLU A 101 23.82 1.59 -21.74
N MET A 102 22.63 1.68 -22.33
CA MET A 102 21.40 2.22 -21.71
C MET A 102 20.19 1.27 -21.87
N SER A 103 19.14 1.56 -21.10
CA SER A 103 17.77 1.02 -21.20
C SER A 103 16.81 2.17 -21.55
N LEU A 104 15.57 1.89 -21.95
CA LEU A 104 14.57 2.95 -22.11
C LEU A 104 14.23 3.59 -20.77
N VAL A 105 14.07 2.77 -19.72
CA VAL A 105 13.73 3.20 -18.36
C VAL A 105 14.74 2.70 -17.34
N GLY A 106 15.33 3.62 -16.59
CA GLY A 106 16.40 3.36 -15.62
C GLY A 106 16.89 4.67 -14.98
N PRO A 107 17.72 4.63 -13.93
CA PRO A 107 18.30 5.83 -13.33
C PRO A 107 19.01 6.70 -14.37
N ARG A 108 18.94 8.02 -14.23
CA ARG A 108 19.54 8.90 -15.25
C ARG A 108 21.07 8.85 -15.13
N PRO A 109 21.82 8.63 -16.24
CA PRO A 109 23.27 8.53 -16.17
C PRO A 109 23.88 9.90 -15.89
N GLU A 110 24.70 10.00 -14.84
CA GLU A 110 25.22 11.27 -14.32
C GLU A 110 26.72 11.48 -14.60
N ASP A 111 27.17 12.74 -14.53
CA ASP A 111 28.57 13.14 -14.70
C ASP A 111 29.49 12.42 -13.70
N PRO A 112 30.66 11.90 -14.12
CA PRO A 112 31.61 11.27 -13.21
C PRO A 112 32.04 12.14 -12.03
N GLU A 113 32.04 13.47 -12.21
CA GLU A 113 32.36 14.43 -11.16
C GLU A 113 31.31 14.43 -10.04
N PHE A 114 30.01 14.46 -10.38
CA PHE A 114 28.95 14.39 -9.38
C PHE A 114 28.86 13.01 -8.72
N VAL A 115 29.09 11.93 -9.48
CA VAL A 115 29.10 10.56 -8.95
C VAL A 115 30.24 10.33 -7.95
N ALA A 116 31.33 11.11 -8.00
CA ALA A 116 32.38 11.06 -6.99
C ALA A 116 31.86 11.41 -5.58
N HIS A 117 30.87 12.31 -5.49
CA HIS A 117 30.26 12.75 -4.23
C HIS A 117 29.20 11.79 -3.66
N TYR A 118 28.78 10.75 -4.41
CA TYR A 118 27.70 9.86 -3.97
C TYR A 118 28.09 9.02 -2.75
N SER A 119 27.18 8.93 -1.78
CA SER A 119 27.27 8.04 -0.63
C SER A 119 27.31 6.55 -1.04
N PRO A 120 27.74 5.63 -0.15
CA PRO A 120 27.67 4.19 -0.41
C PRO A 120 26.26 3.69 -0.76
N GLU A 121 25.22 4.28 -0.17
CA GLU A 121 23.81 3.99 -0.41
C GLU A 121 23.37 4.55 -1.77
N GLU A 122 23.72 5.79 -2.08
CA GLU A 122 23.39 6.44 -3.37
C GLU A 122 24.04 5.70 -4.55
N ARG A 123 25.27 5.19 -4.38
CA ARG A 123 25.96 4.37 -5.40
C ARG A 123 25.20 3.10 -5.80
N GLN A 124 24.19 2.67 -5.05
CA GLN A 124 23.30 1.59 -5.47
C GLN A 124 22.57 1.90 -6.78
N VAL A 125 22.39 3.18 -7.16
CA VAL A 125 21.79 3.54 -8.47
C VAL A 125 22.60 3.00 -9.65
N LEU A 126 23.93 2.89 -9.48
CA LEU A 126 24.85 2.40 -10.51
C LEU A 126 24.75 0.88 -10.72
N LEU A 127 24.04 0.13 -9.87
CA LEU A 127 23.80 -1.31 -10.07
C LEU A 127 22.78 -1.59 -11.18
N ALA A 128 21.96 -0.59 -11.54
CA ALA A 128 21.03 -0.67 -12.66
C ALA A 128 21.69 -0.20 -13.97
N THR A 129 21.16 -0.68 -15.10
CA THR A 129 21.47 -0.06 -16.40
C THR A 129 20.79 1.32 -16.44
N PRO A 130 21.51 2.40 -16.80
CA PRO A 130 20.93 3.74 -16.85
C PRO A 130 19.83 3.86 -17.91
N GLY A 131 18.87 4.75 -17.67
CA GLY A 131 17.72 4.98 -18.54
C GLY A 131 17.85 6.23 -19.41
N MET A 132 17.18 6.20 -20.57
CA MET A 132 16.86 7.42 -21.32
C MET A 132 15.84 8.28 -20.54
N THR A 133 14.89 7.64 -19.85
CA THR A 133 13.98 8.28 -18.88
C THR A 133 13.95 7.53 -17.54
N SER A 134 13.52 8.22 -16.48
CA SER A 134 13.32 7.73 -15.11
C SER A 134 12.19 8.53 -14.43
N PRO A 135 11.63 8.09 -13.29
CA PRO A 135 10.71 8.91 -12.51
C PRO A 135 11.29 10.30 -12.15
N ALA A 136 12.58 10.35 -11.80
CA ALA A 136 13.29 11.59 -11.58
C ALA A 136 13.36 12.46 -12.85
N ALA A 137 13.61 11.86 -14.02
CA ALA A 137 13.62 12.59 -15.30
C ALA A 137 12.25 13.17 -15.69
N VAL A 138 11.14 12.52 -15.29
CA VAL A 138 9.78 13.03 -15.50
C VAL A 138 9.45 14.19 -14.55
N ILE A 139 9.72 14.03 -13.25
CA ILE A 139 9.44 15.07 -12.23
C ILE A 139 10.31 16.30 -12.48
N TYR A 140 11.61 16.10 -12.69
CA TYR A 140 12.59 17.16 -12.94
C TYR A 140 12.73 17.51 -14.44
N ALA A 141 11.73 17.24 -15.28
CA ALA A 141 11.77 17.57 -16.71
C ALA A 141 11.99 19.07 -17.01
N ARG A 142 11.70 19.95 -16.04
CA ARG A 142 11.90 21.41 -16.07
C ARG A 142 13.04 21.91 -15.16
N GLU A 143 13.97 21.03 -14.78
CA GLU A 143 15.18 21.37 -14.01
C GLU A 143 15.93 22.62 -14.50
N GLU A 144 16.11 22.76 -15.81
CA GLU A 144 16.83 23.90 -16.41
C GLU A 144 16.17 25.26 -16.12
N ALA A 145 14.87 25.27 -15.75
CA ALA A 145 14.12 26.46 -15.33
C ALA A 145 14.05 26.64 -13.80
N MET A 146 14.61 25.70 -13.03
CA MET A 146 14.69 25.76 -11.55
C MET A 146 16.06 26.24 -11.06
N LEU A 147 17.07 26.27 -11.93
CA LEU A 147 18.46 26.59 -11.59
C LEU A 147 18.86 27.99 -12.10
N SER A 148 19.27 28.87 -11.19
CA SER A 148 19.80 30.20 -11.51
C SER A 148 21.31 30.19 -11.73
N HIS A 149 21.80 30.92 -12.74
CA HIS A 149 23.21 30.91 -13.17
C HIS A 149 24.24 31.10 -12.05
N ALA A 150 23.96 31.93 -11.04
CA ALA A 150 24.93 32.30 -10.00
C ALA A 150 25.23 31.21 -8.96
N THR A 151 24.33 30.23 -8.78
CA THR A 151 24.45 29.19 -7.74
C THR A 151 24.13 27.78 -8.26
N ALA A 152 24.10 27.59 -9.59
CA ALA A 152 23.59 26.38 -10.23
C ALA A 152 24.21 25.07 -9.71
N THR A 153 25.54 25.03 -9.48
CA THR A 153 26.24 23.82 -9.01
C THR A 153 25.92 23.47 -7.55
N GLU A 154 25.97 24.45 -6.64
CA GLU A 154 25.67 24.22 -5.23
C GLU A 154 24.18 23.93 -5.01
N SER A 155 23.30 24.66 -5.72
CA SER A 155 21.86 24.41 -5.70
C SER A 155 21.53 23.01 -6.22
N TYR A 156 22.19 22.57 -7.31
CA TYR A 156 22.03 21.22 -7.83
C TYR A 156 22.42 20.15 -6.80
N LEU A 157 23.64 20.24 -6.26
CA LEU A 157 24.20 19.28 -5.31
C LEU A 157 23.38 19.20 -4.02
N ASN A 158 22.94 20.34 -3.47
CA ASN A 158 22.31 20.39 -2.15
C ASN A 158 20.79 20.18 -2.16
N SER A 159 20.09 20.43 -3.29
CA SER A 159 18.61 20.42 -3.32
C SER A 159 17.97 19.54 -4.40
N VAL A 160 18.62 19.36 -5.56
CA VAL A 160 18.03 18.63 -6.68
C VAL A 160 18.56 17.19 -6.75
N LEU A 161 19.88 17.02 -6.67
CA LEU A 161 20.55 15.73 -6.78
C LEU A 161 20.08 14.71 -5.71
N PRO A 162 19.96 15.04 -4.41
CA PRO A 162 19.53 14.08 -3.40
C PRO A 162 18.10 13.58 -3.64
N ASN A 163 17.20 14.47 -4.07
CA ASN A 163 15.81 14.12 -4.39
C ASN A 163 15.70 13.26 -5.66
N LYS A 164 16.52 13.54 -6.69
CA LYS A 164 16.64 12.68 -7.87
C LYS A 164 17.14 11.28 -7.50
N LEU A 165 18.20 11.19 -6.70
CA LEU A 165 18.78 9.93 -6.23
C LEU A 165 17.77 9.13 -5.41
N HIS A 166 17.02 9.78 -4.53
CA HIS A 166 15.93 9.14 -3.77
C HIS A 166 14.89 8.49 -4.70
N LEU A 167 14.43 9.20 -5.73
CA LEU A 167 13.48 8.70 -6.73
C LEU A 167 14.04 7.54 -7.57
N ASP A 168 15.30 7.63 -7.98
CA ASP A 168 15.96 6.57 -8.75
C ASP A 168 16.23 5.31 -7.88
N LEU A 169 16.51 5.47 -6.58
CA LEU A 169 16.58 4.37 -5.60
C LEU A 169 15.20 3.72 -5.36
N LEU A 170 14.14 4.51 -5.21
CA LEU A 170 12.75 4.02 -5.12
C LEU A 170 12.37 3.22 -6.37
N TYR A 171 12.69 3.74 -7.56
CA TYR A 171 12.50 3.03 -8.82
C TYR A 171 13.22 1.68 -8.83
N ILE A 172 14.49 1.61 -8.41
CA ILE A 172 15.24 0.35 -8.35
C ILE A 172 14.58 -0.65 -7.39
N ARG A 173 14.12 -0.19 -6.23
CA ARG A 173 13.47 -1.02 -5.21
C ARG A 173 12.14 -1.62 -5.69
N TYR A 174 11.34 -0.85 -6.43
CA TYR A 174 10.00 -1.24 -6.89
C TYR A 174 9.92 -1.59 -8.38
N ARG A 175 11.06 -1.68 -9.07
CA ARG A 175 11.14 -1.89 -10.52
C ARG A 175 10.27 -3.06 -10.99
N SER A 176 9.41 -2.78 -11.96
CA SER A 176 8.58 -3.79 -12.61
C SER A 176 8.32 -3.36 -14.05
N PHE A 177 8.00 -4.32 -14.92
CA PHE A 177 7.69 -4.01 -16.33
C PHE A 177 6.47 -3.08 -16.46
N LEU A 178 5.51 -3.14 -15.53
CA LEU A 178 4.37 -2.21 -15.53
C LEU A 178 4.80 -0.78 -15.15
N LEU A 179 5.69 -0.65 -14.16
CA LEU A 179 6.28 0.65 -13.80
C LEU A 179 7.10 1.24 -14.95
N ASP A 180 7.84 0.42 -15.71
CA ASP A 180 8.53 0.88 -16.92
C ASP A 180 7.54 1.50 -17.93
N LEU A 181 6.41 0.84 -18.18
CA LEU A 181 5.38 1.33 -19.10
C LEU A 181 4.71 2.62 -18.59
N ASP A 182 4.46 2.72 -17.29
CA ASP A 182 3.92 3.94 -16.67
C ASP A 182 4.89 5.12 -16.79
N VAL A 183 6.19 4.91 -16.52
CA VAL A 183 7.21 5.97 -16.69
C VAL A 183 7.32 6.39 -18.16
N LEU A 184 7.24 5.46 -19.11
CA LEU A 184 7.22 5.77 -20.55
C LEU A 184 5.98 6.58 -20.95
N LEU A 185 4.80 6.22 -20.44
CA LEU A 185 3.56 6.95 -20.66
C LEU A 185 3.63 8.36 -20.07
N CYS A 186 4.06 8.50 -18.80
CA CYS A 186 4.24 9.80 -18.17
C CYS A 186 5.30 10.66 -18.90
N THR A 187 6.37 10.05 -19.43
CA THR A 187 7.37 10.75 -20.26
C THR A 187 6.73 11.26 -21.56
N LEU A 188 5.96 10.42 -22.26
CA LEU A 188 5.26 10.81 -23.49
C LEU A 188 4.27 11.96 -23.24
N LEU A 189 3.51 11.90 -22.14
CA LEU A 189 2.58 12.96 -21.73
C LEU A 189 3.29 14.26 -21.35
N ALA A 190 4.43 14.18 -20.66
CA ALA A 190 5.23 15.34 -20.25
C ALA A 190 5.87 16.10 -21.44
N VAL A 191 6.14 15.40 -22.55
CA VAL A 191 6.63 16.01 -23.80
C VAL A 191 5.52 16.74 -24.56
N ILE A 192 4.25 16.35 -24.42
CA ILE A 192 3.12 16.97 -25.13
C ILE A 192 2.78 18.35 -24.52
N PRO A 193 2.95 19.47 -25.25
CA PRO A 193 2.82 20.82 -24.67
C PRO A 193 1.43 21.14 -24.08
N LEU A 194 0.35 20.55 -24.62
CA LEU A 194 -1.01 20.73 -24.10
C LEU A 194 -1.21 20.13 -22.70
N ILE A 195 -0.50 19.05 -22.38
CA ILE A 195 -0.71 18.24 -21.16
C ILE A 195 0.33 18.63 -20.07
N ARG A 196 1.46 19.21 -20.49
CA ARG A 196 2.64 19.66 -19.70
C ARG A 196 2.37 20.60 -18.51
N ARG A 197 1.12 21.01 -18.23
CA ARG A 197 0.76 21.93 -17.14
C ARG A 197 0.61 21.24 -15.77
N ALA A 198 0.25 19.97 -15.73
CA ALA A 198 0.24 19.19 -14.49
C ALA A 198 1.60 18.50 -14.30
N THR A 199 2.30 18.80 -13.20
CA THR A 199 3.41 17.97 -12.72
C THR A 199 2.83 16.77 -11.98
N PRO A 200 3.03 15.52 -12.44
CA PRO A 200 2.55 14.35 -11.73
C PRO A 200 3.28 14.21 -10.38
N GLU A 201 2.53 13.81 -9.35
CA GLU A 201 3.09 13.48 -8.03
C GLU A 201 3.91 12.18 -8.09
N VAL A 202 4.75 11.94 -7.08
CA VAL A 202 5.65 10.77 -7.03
C VAL A 202 4.83 9.47 -7.03
N GLU A 203 3.75 9.47 -6.28
CA GLU A 203 2.76 8.42 -6.15
C GLU A 203 2.11 8.08 -7.49
N ASP A 204 1.78 9.10 -8.29
CA ASP A 204 1.15 8.92 -9.60
C ASP A 204 2.08 8.26 -10.63
N ILE A 205 3.40 8.41 -10.48
CA ILE A 205 4.38 7.73 -11.33
C ILE A 205 4.65 6.31 -10.83
N LEU A 206 4.84 6.12 -9.51
CA LEU A 206 5.10 4.80 -8.92
C LEU A 206 3.87 3.86 -8.94
N LEU A 207 2.66 4.44 -8.95
CA LEU A 207 1.38 3.75 -9.09
C LEU A 207 0.63 4.28 -10.34
N GLY A 208 1.31 4.31 -11.48
CA GLY A 208 0.74 4.83 -12.73
C GLY A 208 -0.53 4.14 -13.24
N PRO A 209 -1.19 4.76 -14.23
CA PRO A 209 -2.50 4.32 -14.71
C PRO A 209 -2.48 2.90 -15.31
N ILE A 210 -1.38 2.47 -15.94
CA ILE A 210 -1.23 1.12 -16.50
C ILE A 210 -1.11 0.12 -15.36
N GLN A 211 -0.25 0.37 -14.36
CA GLN A 211 -0.14 -0.49 -13.18
C GLN A 211 -1.47 -0.56 -12.40
N ARG A 212 -2.18 0.57 -12.23
CA ARG A 212 -3.53 0.62 -11.64
C ARG A 212 -4.52 -0.24 -12.44
N LEU A 213 -4.56 -0.08 -13.77
CA LEU A 213 -5.46 -0.82 -14.67
C LEU A 213 -5.17 -2.34 -14.64
N VAL A 214 -3.92 -2.74 -14.84
CA VAL A 214 -3.51 -4.15 -14.91
C VAL A 214 -3.72 -4.85 -13.56
N ARG A 215 -3.31 -4.24 -12.45
CA ARG A 215 -3.50 -4.85 -11.11
C ARG A 215 -4.97 -4.96 -10.72
N ARG A 216 -5.79 -3.94 -10.99
CA ARG A 216 -7.22 -3.91 -10.63
C ARG A 216 -8.09 -4.79 -11.53
N TYR A 217 -7.81 -4.86 -12.83
CA TYR A 217 -8.72 -5.50 -13.79
C TYR A 217 -8.14 -6.74 -14.46
N ALA A 218 -6.91 -6.73 -14.97
CA ALA A 218 -6.38 -7.84 -15.76
C ALA A 218 -6.18 -9.12 -14.93
N SER A 219 -5.82 -8.99 -13.66
CA SER A 219 -5.68 -10.12 -12.72
C SER A 219 -7.00 -10.86 -12.50
N TRP A 220 -8.09 -10.12 -12.24
CA TRP A 220 -9.44 -10.66 -12.08
C TRP A 220 -10.02 -11.15 -13.41
N PHE A 221 -9.80 -10.43 -14.50
CA PHE A 221 -10.23 -10.84 -15.84
C PHE A 221 -9.66 -12.22 -16.25
N LEU A 222 -8.38 -12.47 -15.98
CA LEU A 222 -7.75 -13.75 -16.27
C LEU A 222 -8.35 -14.90 -15.43
N ILE A 223 -8.60 -14.64 -14.15
CA ILE A 223 -9.31 -15.58 -13.25
C ILE A 223 -10.72 -15.85 -13.78
N ASP A 224 -11.44 -14.81 -14.17
CA ASP A 224 -12.81 -14.90 -14.66
C ASP A 224 -12.87 -15.62 -16.03
N TRP A 225 -11.87 -15.46 -16.89
CA TRP A 225 -11.74 -16.22 -18.14
C TRP A 225 -11.52 -17.71 -17.90
N CYS A 226 -10.63 -18.07 -16.96
CA CYS A 226 -10.42 -19.46 -16.56
C CYS A 226 -11.68 -20.09 -15.96
N ILE A 227 -12.45 -19.32 -15.16
CA ILE A 227 -13.72 -19.77 -14.59
C ILE A 227 -14.79 -19.96 -15.66
N ALA A 228 -14.91 -19.03 -16.62
CA ALA A 228 -15.83 -19.17 -17.74
C ALA A 228 -15.49 -20.40 -18.60
N LEU A 229 -14.20 -20.65 -18.87
CA LEU A 229 -13.74 -21.84 -19.59
C LEU A 229 -14.05 -23.13 -18.82
N ALA A 230 -13.82 -23.16 -17.51
CA ALA A 230 -14.20 -24.29 -16.66
C ALA A 230 -15.73 -24.50 -16.64
N GLY A 231 -16.51 -23.42 -16.58
CA GLY A 231 -17.97 -23.46 -16.67
C GLY A 231 -18.47 -24.05 -17.99
N ILE A 232 -17.88 -23.66 -19.13
CA ILE A 232 -18.15 -24.26 -20.44
C ILE A 232 -17.75 -25.73 -20.48
N ALA A 233 -16.61 -26.12 -19.91
CA ALA A 233 -16.17 -27.51 -19.86
C ALA A 233 -17.13 -28.39 -19.04
N VAL A 234 -17.54 -27.95 -17.85
CA VAL A 234 -18.51 -28.68 -17.01
C VAL A 234 -19.89 -28.73 -17.66
N ALA A 235 -20.37 -27.61 -18.21
CA ALA A 235 -21.61 -27.56 -18.97
C ALA A 235 -21.58 -28.53 -20.17
N GLY A 236 -20.45 -28.60 -20.89
CA GLY A 236 -20.23 -29.51 -22.01
C GLY A 236 -20.24 -30.98 -21.59
N LEU A 237 -19.66 -31.32 -20.44
CA LEU A 237 -19.73 -32.69 -19.87
C LEU A 237 -21.16 -33.08 -19.52
N VAL A 238 -21.93 -32.19 -18.88
CA VAL A 238 -23.35 -32.43 -18.57
C VAL A 238 -24.18 -32.56 -19.85
N TRP A 239 -23.95 -31.69 -20.83
CA TRP A 239 -24.64 -31.73 -22.13
C TRP A 239 -24.33 -33.01 -22.91
N ARG A 240 -23.09 -33.52 -22.82
CA ARG A 240 -22.67 -34.79 -23.42
C ARG A 240 -23.35 -36.02 -22.83
N ALA A 241 -23.94 -35.93 -21.63
CA ALA A 241 -24.77 -37.01 -21.08
C ALA A 241 -26.14 -37.11 -21.78
N ALA A 242 -26.59 -36.05 -22.46
CA ALA A 242 -27.88 -35.99 -23.14
C ALA A 242 -27.79 -36.01 -24.69
N SER A 243 -26.69 -35.52 -25.27
CA SER A 243 -26.53 -35.46 -26.73
C SER A 243 -25.07 -35.41 -27.18
N VAL A 244 -24.81 -35.73 -28.46
CA VAL A 244 -23.47 -35.60 -29.05
C VAL A 244 -23.13 -34.12 -29.22
N LEU A 245 -22.02 -33.68 -28.63
CA LEU A 245 -21.53 -32.31 -28.68
C LEU A 245 -20.09 -32.28 -29.18
N ASP A 246 -19.88 -31.69 -30.36
CA ASP A 246 -18.55 -31.30 -30.83
C ASP A 246 -18.46 -29.78 -30.94
N LEU A 247 -17.73 -29.19 -29.99
CA LEU A 247 -17.55 -27.75 -29.86
C LEU A 247 -16.31 -27.26 -30.62
N GLY A 248 -15.26 -28.09 -30.69
CA GLY A 248 -13.89 -27.64 -30.95
C GLY A 248 -13.30 -26.76 -29.83
N TRP A 249 -12.03 -26.96 -29.50
CA TRP A 249 -11.32 -26.19 -28.46
C TRP A 249 -11.26 -24.69 -28.77
N ALA A 250 -11.15 -24.30 -30.04
CA ALA A 250 -11.09 -22.90 -30.45
C ALA A 250 -12.40 -22.15 -30.16
N ARG A 251 -13.58 -22.76 -30.38
CA ARG A 251 -14.87 -22.14 -30.04
C ARG A 251 -15.06 -22.07 -28.52
N ALA A 252 -14.63 -23.09 -27.78
CA ALA A 252 -14.67 -23.07 -26.32
C ALA A 252 -13.86 -21.90 -25.72
N LEU A 253 -12.64 -21.68 -26.21
CA LEU A 253 -11.78 -20.56 -25.78
C LEU A 253 -12.37 -19.19 -26.14
N LEU A 254 -12.90 -19.05 -27.37
CA LEU A 254 -13.56 -17.83 -27.83
C LEU A 254 -14.84 -17.53 -27.03
N ALA A 255 -15.65 -18.54 -26.75
CA ALA A 255 -16.87 -18.41 -25.95
C ALA A 255 -16.53 -18.02 -24.50
N ALA A 256 -15.53 -18.65 -23.89
CA ALA A 256 -15.04 -18.27 -22.57
C ALA A 256 -14.56 -16.81 -22.53
N LEU A 257 -13.86 -16.36 -23.57
CA LEU A 257 -13.35 -14.98 -23.69
C LEU A 257 -14.51 -13.98 -23.77
N ILE A 258 -15.51 -14.26 -24.61
CA ILE A 258 -16.71 -13.43 -24.75
C ILE A 258 -17.52 -13.40 -23.44
N MET A 259 -17.66 -14.54 -22.74
CA MET A 259 -18.30 -14.61 -21.42
C MET A 259 -17.58 -13.75 -20.38
N ALA A 260 -16.25 -13.85 -20.28
CA ALA A 260 -15.46 -13.05 -19.35
C ALA A 260 -15.49 -11.55 -19.65
N LEU A 261 -15.50 -11.17 -20.94
CA LEU A 261 -15.64 -9.77 -21.38
C LEU A 261 -17.03 -9.22 -21.03
N ALA A 262 -18.11 -9.95 -21.32
CA ALA A 262 -19.46 -9.53 -20.99
C ALA A 262 -19.67 -9.41 -19.47
N PHE A 263 -19.19 -10.38 -18.69
CA PHE A 263 -19.22 -10.33 -17.22
C PHE A 263 -18.44 -9.13 -16.68
N SER A 264 -17.25 -8.87 -17.23
CA SER A 264 -16.44 -7.71 -16.82
C SER A 264 -17.08 -6.38 -17.17
N ALA A 265 -17.74 -6.27 -18.33
CA ALA A 265 -18.48 -5.09 -18.73
C ALA A 265 -19.71 -4.85 -17.83
N VAL A 266 -20.50 -5.89 -17.55
CA VAL A 266 -21.65 -5.79 -16.63
C VAL A 266 -21.20 -5.44 -15.21
N ASN A 267 -20.13 -6.07 -14.70
CA ASN A 267 -19.53 -5.70 -13.42
C ASN A 267 -19.13 -4.22 -13.40
N TRP A 268 -18.50 -3.73 -14.47
CA TRP A 268 -18.08 -2.33 -14.57
C TRP A 268 -19.25 -1.34 -14.52
N VAL A 269 -20.35 -1.65 -15.21
CA VAL A 269 -21.60 -0.87 -15.20
C VAL A 269 -22.27 -0.91 -13.82
N LEU A 270 -22.32 -2.07 -13.17
CA LEU A 270 -22.95 -2.25 -11.85
C LEU A 270 -22.08 -1.76 -10.68
N GLY A 271 -20.81 -1.39 -10.91
CA GLY A 271 -19.91 -0.88 -9.86
C GLY A 271 -19.19 -1.94 -9.03
N VAL A 272 -19.41 -3.23 -9.32
CA VAL A 272 -18.90 -4.42 -8.62
C VAL A 272 -17.36 -4.46 -8.54
N GLN A 273 -16.67 -3.79 -9.47
CA GLN A 273 -15.22 -3.59 -9.45
C GLN A 273 -14.68 -2.73 -8.28
N ARG A 274 -15.57 -2.05 -7.56
CA ARG A 274 -15.23 -1.22 -6.39
C ARG A 274 -15.15 -2.03 -5.10
N THR A 275 -15.72 -3.23 -5.08
CA THR A 275 -15.87 -4.09 -3.90
C THR A 275 -14.55 -4.74 -3.48
N ALA A 276 -14.15 -4.54 -2.23
CA ALA A 276 -12.96 -5.17 -1.65
C ALA A 276 -13.27 -6.58 -1.14
N TRP A 277 -13.21 -7.59 -2.02
CA TRP A 277 -13.63 -8.99 -1.75
C TRP A 277 -13.11 -9.65 -0.46
N ARG A 278 -11.98 -9.20 0.10
CA ARG A 278 -11.50 -9.65 1.43
C ARG A 278 -12.50 -9.34 2.56
N TYR A 279 -13.24 -8.24 2.44
CA TYR A 279 -14.17 -7.73 3.44
C TYR A 279 -15.64 -7.85 3.03
N ALA A 280 -15.92 -8.26 1.78
CA ALA A 280 -17.23 -8.08 1.16
C ALA A 280 -18.41 -8.68 1.95
N SER A 281 -19.47 -7.92 2.17
CA SER A 281 -20.67 -8.36 2.89
C SER A 281 -21.46 -9.43 2.13
N ALA A 282 -22.33 -10.20 2.79
CA ALA A 282 -23.16 -11.19 2.09
C ALA A 282 -24.10 -10.56 1.04
N GLN A 283 -24.40 -9.27 1.15
CA GLN A 283 -25.15 -8.52 0.15
C GLN A 283 -24.35 -8.30 -1.14
N GLU A 284 -23.06 -8.01 -1.04
CA GLU A 284 -22.16 -7.85 -2.19
C GLU A 284 -21.89 -9.19 -2.91
N ALA A 285 -22.17 -10.34 -2.26
CA ALA A 285 -22.21 -11.64 -2.95
C ALA A 285 -23.35 -11.73 -3.98
N TRP A 286 -24.51 -11.12 -3.68
CA TRP A 286 -25.65 -11.10 -4.59
C TRP A 286 -25.38 -10.24 -5.84
N GLU A 287 -24.49 -9.27 -5.76
CA GLU A 287 -24.05 -8.48 -6.92
C GLU A 287 -23.34 -9.36 -7.96
N ILE A 288 -22.55 -10.36 -7.52
CA ILE A 288 -21.93 -11.35 -8.43
C ILE A 288 -23.00 -12.20 -9.12
N VAL A 289 -24.00 -12.65 -8.37
CA VAL A 289 -25.11 -13.45 -8.90
C VAL A 289 -25.86 -12.64 -9.95
N LEU A 290 -26.28 -11.42 -9.60
CA LEU A 290 -26.98 -10.50 -10.49
C LEU A 290 -26.16 -10.19 -11.75
N SER A 291 -24.87 -9.85 -11.60
CA SER A 291 -24.02 -9.49 -12.74
C SER A 291 -23.73 -10.68 -13.66
N THR A 292 -23.58 -11.88 -13.11
CA THR A 292 -23.40 -13.10 -13.91
C THR A 292 -24.68 -13.49 -14.63
N THR A 293 -25.84 -13.42 -13.96
CA THR A 293 -27.15 -13.69 -14.57
C THR A 293 -27.42 -12.70 -15.70
N LEU A 294 -27.22 -11.39 -15.47
CA LEU A 294 -27.44 -10.35 -16.48
C LEU A 294 -26.48 -10.53 -17.68
N ALA A 295 -25.20 -10.81 -17.45
CA ALA A 295 -24.24 -11.10 -18.52
C ALA A 295 -24.63 -12.35 -19.32
N THR A 296 -25.09 -13.41 -18.65
CA THR A 296 -25.52 -14.66 -19.30
C THR A 296 -26.78 -14.45 -20.14
N VAL A 297 -27.79 -13.77 -19.60
CA VAL A 297 -29.04 -13.44 -20.32
C VAL A 297 -28.75 -12.56 -21.54
N LEU A 298 -27.88 -11.54 -21.40
CA LEU A 298 -27.47 -10.69 -22.50
C LEU A 298 -26.75 -11.47 -23.60
N LEU A 299 -25.86 -12.40 -23.25
CA LEU A 299 -25.18 -13.25 -24.24
C LEU A 299 -26.13 -14.24 -24.93
N VAL A 300 -27.02 -14.90 -24.19
CA VAL A 300 -28.05 -15.79 -24.76
C VAL A 300 -28.99 -15.03 -25.70
N GLY A 301 -29.41 -13.82 -25.33
CA GLY A 301 -30.22 -12.95 -26.18
C GLY A 301 -29.49 -12.50 -27.45
N LEU A 302 -28.22 -12.07 -27.34
CA LEU A 302 -27.41 -11.65 -28.50
C LEU A 302 -27.08 -12.80 -29.44
N ASP A 303 -26.85 -14.01 -28.92
CA ASP A 303 -26.62 -15.21 -29.73
C ASP A 303 -27.91 -15.63 -30.47
N SER A 304 -29.06 -15.54 -29.80
CA SER A 304 -30.38 -15.81 -30.40
C SER A 304 -30.76 -14.85 -31.53
N LEU A 305 -30.15 -13.66 -31.57
CA LEU A 305 -30.31 -12.66 -32.65
C LEU A 305 -29.32 -12.88 -33.83
N ARG A 306 -28.34 -13.79 -33.71
CA ARG A 306 -27.26 -14.00 -34.69
C ARG A 306 -27.35 -15.34 -35.42
N PHE A 307 -28.27 -15.44 -36.37
CA PHE A 307 -28.19 -16.50 -37.40
C PHE A 307 -27.07 -16.18 -38.41
N PRO A 308 -26.32 -17.17 -38.95
CA PRO A 308 -26.46 -18.62 -38.78
C PRO A 308 -25.31 -19.28 -37.98
N SER A 309 -24.44 -18.51 -37.31
CA SER A 309 -23.27 -19.02 -36.59
C SER A 309 -23.34 -18.73 -35.08
N ALA A 310 -24.20 -19.47 -34.38
CA ALA A 310 -24.27 -19.45 -32.92
C ALA A 310 -22.91 -19.79 -32.29
N LEU A 311 -22.54 -19.06 -31.23
CA LEU A 311 -21.27 -19.20 -30.52
C LEU A 311 -21.24 -20.50 -29.70
N LEU A 312 -22.36 -20.80 -29.03
CA LEU A 312 -22.67 -22.02 -28.29
C LEU A 312 -24.20 -22.24 -28.34
N PRO A 313 -24.72 -23.48 -28.30
CA PRO A 313 -26.15 -23.71 -28.12
C PRO A 313 -26.70 -22.93 -26.91
N PRO A 314 -27.85 -22.21 -27.01
CA PRO A 314 -28.33 -21.34 -25.93
C PRO A 314 -28.46 -22.01 -24.55
N GLY A 315 -28.92 -23.28 -24.52
CA GLY A 315 -29.00 -24.05 -23.28
C GLY A 315 -27.62 -24.39 -22.68
N LEU A 316 -26.62 -24.65 -23.52
CA LEU A 316 -25.23 -24.87 -23.09
C LEU A 316 -24.62 -23.57 -22.54
N LEU A 317 -24.89 -22.44 -23.19
CA LEU A 317 -24.44 -21.11 -22.75
C LEU A 317 -25.07 -20.71 -21.41
N ALA A 318 -26.38 -20.96 -21.22
CA ALA A 318 -27.06 -20.75 -19.95
C ALA A 318 -26.49 -21.63 -18.82
N LEU A 319 -26.24 -22.91 -19.10
CA LEU A 319 -25.64 -23.84 -18.15
C LEU A 319 -24.18 -23.47 -17.81
N ALA A 320 -23.40 -23.03 -18.80
CA ALA A 320 -22.06 -22.50 -18.60
C ALA A 320 -22.07 -21.24 -17.73
N GLY A 321 -23.03 -20.34 -17.93
CA GLY A 321 -23.24 -19.15 -17.09
C GLY A 321 -23.56 -19.51 -15.63
N PHE A 322 -24.38 -20.55 -15.40
CA PHE A 322 -24.66 -21.06 -14.06
C PHE A 322 -23.39 -21.61 -13.36
N PHE A 323 -22.58 -22.42 -14.04
CA PHE A 323 -21.31 -22.89 -13.47
C PHE A 323 -20.28 -21.78 -13.31
N ALA A 324 -20.23 -20.81 -14.23
CA ALA A 324 -19.38 -19.64 -14.09
C ALA A 324 -19.77 -18.79 -12.88
N MET A 325 -21.06 -18.61 -12.60
CA MET A 325 -21.58 -17.90 -11.41
C MET A 325 -21.07 -18.52 -10.10
N THR A 326 -21.15 -19.86 -9.97
CA THR A 326 -20.64 -20.53 -8.76
C THR A 326 -19.13 -20.41 -8.64
N GLY A 327 -18.40 -20.47 -9.76
CA GLY A 327 -16.96 -20.23 -9.81
C GLY A 327 -16.56 -18.79 -9.45
N PHE A 328 -17.25 -17.77 -9.97
CA PHE A 328 -16.99 -16.36 -9.70
C PHE A 328 -17.24 -16.03 -8.23
N ALA A 329 -18.34 -16.51 -7.67
CA ALA A 329 -18.66 -16.40 -6.25
C ALA A 329 -17.59 -17.08 -5.40
N GLY A 330 -17.25 -18.34 -5.71
CA GLY A 330 -16.23 -19.11 -5.00
C GLY A 330 -14.83 -18.46 -5.04
N ALA A 331 -14.41 -17.95 -6.20
CA ALA A 331 -13.11 -17.31 -6.37
C ALA A 331 -12.99 -15.97 -5.62
N ARG A 332 -14.09 -15.22 -5.50
CA ARG A 332 -14.18 -13.97 -4.74
C ARG A 332 -14.30 -14.24 -3.22
N TYR A 333 -15.08 -15.23 -2.82
CA TYR A 333 -15.27 -15.64 -1.41
C TYR A 333 -14.21 -16.62 -0.88
N ARG A 334 -13.21 -16.99 -1.67
CA ARG A 334 -12.21 -18.01 -1.33
C ARG A 334 -11.60 -17.85 0.06
N GLY A 335 -11.32 -16.62 0.50
CA GLY A 335 -10.75 -16.35 1.83
C GLY A 335 -11.68 -16.77 2.97
N ARG A 336 -13.00 -16.60 2.82
CA ARG A 336 -14.01 -17.00 3.80
C ARG A 336 -14.43 -18.46 3.69
N LEU A 337 -14.44 -19.01 2.48
CA LEU A 337 -14.67 -20.45 2.29
C LEU A 337 -13.51 -21.24 2.90
N LEU A 338 -12.26 -20.83 2.65
CA LEU A 338 -11.09 -21.48 3.23
C LEU A 338 -10.98 -21.25 4.74
N SER A 339 -11.24 -20.05 5.27
CA SER A 339 -11.23 -19.86 6.73
C SER A 339 -12.39 -20.59 7.42
N GLY A 340 -13.56 -20.67 6.78
CA GLY A 340 -14.69 -21.49 7.25
C GLY A 340 -14.41 -23.01 7.23
N LEU A 341 -13.63 -23.49 6.26
CA LEU A 341 -13.18 -24.88 6.15
C LEU A 341 -11.98 -25.20 7.06
N GLN A 342 -11.15 -24.21 7.40
CA GLN A 342 -10.02 -24.37 8.33
C GLN A 342 -10.44 -24.47 9.80
N VAL A 343 -11.70 -24.17 10.14
CA VAL A 343 -12.26 -24.49 11.45
C VAL A 343 -12.37 -26.02 11.57
N LYS A 344 -11.41 -26.63 12.29
CA LYS A 344 -11.41 -28.07 12.57
C LYS A 344 -12.72 -28.46 13.26
N TRP A 345 -13.54 -29.26 12.57
CA TRP A 345 -14.89 -29.65 13.01
C TRP A 345 -14.95 -30.27 14.42
N GLY A 346 -13.85 -30.90 14.88
CA GLY A 346 -13.73 -31.42 16.25
C GLY A 346 -13.67 -30.35 17.35
N GLN A 347 -13.13 -29.15 17.09
CA GLN A 347 -13.08 -28.08 18.09
C GLN A 347 -14.47 -27.45 18.31
N VAL A 348 -15.31 -27.39 17.28
CA VAL A 348 -16.70 -26.90 17.40
C VAL A 348 -17.54 -27.86 18.25
N TRP A 349 -17.36 -29.18 18.10
CA TRP A 349 -18.04 -30.18 18.95
C TRP A 349 -17.53 -30.21 20.39
N ALA A 350 -16.25 -29.88 20.63
CA ALA A 350 -15.72 -29.71 21.99
C ALA A 350 -16.26 -28.43 22.66
N MET A 351 -16.23 -27.30 21.95
CA MET A 351 -16.74 -26.00 22.45
C MET A 351 -18.27 -25.95 22.57
N ALA A 352 -19.03 -26.79 21.85
CA ALA A 352 -20.48 -26.89 22.04
C ALA A 352 -20.88 -27.66 23.32
N LYS A 353 -19.93 -28.34 23.98
CA LYS A 353 -20.18 -29.19 25.16
C LYS A 353 -19.71 -28.57 26.48
N ALA A 354 -18.81 -27.58 26.42
CA ALA A 354 -18.55 -26.67 27.53
C ALA A 354 -19.45 -25.43 27.38
N GLY A 355 -20.02 -24.93 28.49
CA GLY A 355 -20.80 -23.69 28.45
C GLY A 355 -19.95 -22.49 28.01
N ARG A 356 -20.60 -21.41 27.56
CA ARG A 356 -19.89 -20.15 27.31
C ARG A 356 -19.27 -19.67 28.63
N GLY A 357 -17.98 -19.38 28.62
CA GLY A 357 -17.29 -18.90 29.82
C GLY A 357 -17.86 -17.55 30.25
N LYS A 358 -18.23 -17.42 31.51
CA LYS A 358 -18.83 -16.20 32.04
C LYS A 358 -17.75 -15.17 32.37
N VAL A 359 -17.93 -13.96 31.84
CA VAL A 359 -16.94 -12.88 31.96
C VAL A 359 -17.51 -11.68 32.69
N LEU A 360 -16.73 -11.16 33.63
CA LEU A 360 -16.92 -9.86 34.27
C LEU A 360 -15.91 -8.87 33.69
N VAL A 361 -16.39 -7.76 33.14
CA VAL A 361 -15.49 -6.68 32.66
C VAL A 361 -15.31 -5.67 33.77
N VAL A 362 -14.07 -5.22 33.99
CA VAL A 362 -13.72 -4.22 34.99
C VAL A 362 -13.26 -2.96 34.27
N GLY A 363 -13.87 -1.82 34.61
CA GLY A 363 -13.80 -0.57 33.87
C GLY A 363 -15.01 -0.40 32.94
N ALA A 364 -15.69 0.75 33.05
CA ALA A 364 -16.74 1.21 32.15
C ALA A 364 -16.31 2.44 31.32
N GLY A 365 -14.99 2.71 31.26
CA GLY A 365 -14.38 3.67 30.34
C GLY A 365 -14.40 3.20 28.88
N GLU A 366 -13.68 3.89 27.99
CA GLU A 366 -13.68 3.55 26.56
C GLU A 366 -13.19 2.11 26.31
N GLU A 367 -12.16 1.66 27.02
CA GLU A 367 -11.60 0.31 26.83
C GLU A 367 -12.55 -0.80 27.29
N GLY A 368 -13.18 -0.63 28.45
CA GLY A 368 -14.25 -1.51 28.92
C GLY A 368 -15.43 -1.58 27.93
N GLN A 369 -15.79 -0.46 27.30
CA GLN A 369 -16.80 -0.44 26.24
C GLN A 369 -16.39 -1.30 25.03
N TRP A 370 -15.13 -1.18 24.58
CA TRP A 370 -14.59 -2.01 23.49
C TRP A 370 -14.56 -3.50 23.82
N VAL A 371 -14.15 -3.87 25.04
CA VAL A 371 -14.12 -5.27 25.49
C VAL A 371 -15.54 -5.86 25.52
N VAL A 372 -16.51 -5.14 26.08
CA VAL A 372 -17.92 -5.56 26.10
C VAL A 372 -18.47 -5.67 24.68
N TRP A 373 -18.15 -4.72 23.79
CA TRP A 373 -18.60 -4.76 22.40
C TRP A 373 -18.01 -5.97 21.65
N PHE A 374 -16.71 -6.22 21.80
CA PHE A 374 -16.02 -7.35 21.18
C PHE A 374 -16.56 -8.71 21.67
N MET A 375 -16.83 -8.82 22.97
CA MET A 375 -17.35 -10.05 23.57
C MET A 375 -18.84 -10.27 23.27
N ARG A 376 -19.67 -9.23 23.10
CA ARG A 376 -21.12 -9.39 22.82
C ARG A 376 -21.48 -9.41 21.33
N TYR A 377 -20.75 -8.68 20.49
CA TYR A 377 -21.07 -8.49 19.07
C TYR A 377 -19.96 -8.91 18.11
N GLY A 378 -18.70 -8.91 18.58
CA GLY A 378 -17.53 -9.37 17.82
C GLY A 378 -17.29 -10.87 17.88
N ALA A 379 -16.04 -11.28 17.61
CA ALA A 379 -15.63 -12.68 17.58
C ALA A 379 -15.79 -13.41 18.93
N GLY A 380 -15.69 -12.67 20.06
CA GLY A 380 -15.79 -13.22 21.41
C GLY A 380 -17.17 -13.82 21.75
N ARG A 381 -18.24 -13.43 21.05
CA ARG A 381 -19.64 -13.88 21.29
C ARG A 381 -19.83 -15.39 21.24
N ARG A 382 -18.94 -16.12 20.56
CA ARG A 382 -19.00 -17.58 20.43
C ARG A 382 -18.40 -18.32 21.63
N ILE A 383 -17.61 -17.63 22.45
CA ILE A 383 -16.74 -18.22 23.48
C ILE A 383 -17.17 -17.74 24.88
N PHE A 384 -17.57 -16.48 25.00
CA PHE A 384 -17.83 -15.81 26.26
C PHE A 384 -19.28 -15.32 26.38
N ASP A 385 -19.80 -15.26 27.60
CA ASP A 385 -21.02 -14.54 27.94
C ASP A 385 -20.70 -13.43 28.95
N VAL A 386 -21.08 -12.19 28.63
CA VAL A 386 -20.74 -11.01 29.45
C VAL A 386 -21.83 -10.82 30.50
N VAL A 387 -21.51 -11.23 31.72
CA VAL A 387 -22.40 -11.15 32.90
C VAL A 387 -22.68 -9.68 33.25
N GLY A 388 -21.65 -8.84 33.23
CA GLY A 388 -21.79 -7.42 33.54
C GLY A 388 -20.44 -6.70 33.60
N ILE A 389 -20.51 -5.45 34.05
CA ILE A 389 -19.37 -4.53 34.18
C ILE A 389 -19.25 -4.12 35.65
N VAL A 390 -18.02 -3.86 36.13
CA VAL A 390 -17.73 -3.27 37.42
C VAL A 390 -16.93 -1.98 37.22
N ASP A 391 -17.36 -0.89 37.84
CA ASP A 391 -16.68 0.41 37.79
C ASP A 391 -16.87 1.13 39.14
N ASP A 392 -15.82 1.79 39.63
CA ASP A 392 -15.88 2.44 40.94
C ASP A 392 -16.65 3.76 40.94
N ASP A 393 -16.87 4.39 39.78
CA ASP A 393 -17.72 5.58 39.68
C ASP A 393 -19.18 5.24 40.06
N PRO A 394 -19.69 5.73 41.20
CA PRO A 394 -21.03 5.38 41.66
C PRO A 394 -22.13 5.83 40.71
N ARG A 395 -21.87 6.84 39.85
CA ARG A 395 -22.83 7.35 38.86
C ARG A 395 -23.11 6.35 37.73
N LYS A 396 -22.20 5.40 37.49
CA LYS A 396 -22.33 4.40 36.42
C LYS A 396 -23.15 3.17 36.81
N ARG A 397 -23.39 2.95 38.11
CA ARG A 397 -24.09 1.75 38.62
C ARG A 397 -25.51 1.65 38.05
N GLY A 398 -25.89 0.46 37.60
CA GLY A 398 -27.18 0.20 36.96
C GLY A 398 -27.29 0.70 35.50
N MET A 399 -26.33 1.49 34.99
CA MET A 399 -26.34 1.91 33.59
C MET A 399 -26.09 0.72 32.66
N ARG A 400 -26.66 0.79 31.45
CA ARG A 400 -26.47 -0.20 30.38
C ARG A 400 -25.46 0.29 29.36
N ILE A 401 -24.42 -0.51 29.13
CA ILE A 401 -23.32 -0.23 28.22
C ILE A 401 -23.22 -1.40 27.25
N HIS A 402 -23.45 -1.15 25.96
CA HIS A 402 -23.52 -2.18 24.91
C HIS A 402 -24.38 -3.40 25.28
N GLY A 403 -25.44 -3.19 26.08
CA GLY A 403 -26.35 -4.23 26.56
C GLY A 403 -25.92 -5.01 27.81
N ALA A 404 -24.68 -4.83 28.31
CA ALA A 404 -24.28 -5.27 29.65
C ALA A 404 -24.66 -4.21 30.72
N ILE A 405 -24.86 -4.63 31.97
CA ILE A 405 -25.21 -3.72 33.09
C ILE A 405 -23.98 -3.52 33.97
N VAL A 406 -23.76 -2.30 34.46
CA VAL A 406 -22.77 -2.04 35.52
C VAL A 406 -23.34 -2.53 36.86
N LEU A 407 -22.83 -3.66 37.36
CA LEU A 407 -23.37 -4.39 38.50
C LEU A 407 -22.92 -3.83 39.86
N GLY A 408 -21.78 -3.14 39.92
CA GLY A 408 -21.22 -2.60 41.16
C GLY A 408 -19.84 -1.98 40.98
N GLY A 409 -19.13 -1.75 42.09
CA GLY A 409 -17.73 -1.31 42.14
C GLY A 409 -16.79 -2.39 42.69
N ARG A 410 -15.49 -2.09 42.84
CA ARG A 410 -14.39 -3.01 43.21
C ARG A 410 -14.73 -3.94 44.37
N ARG A 411 -15.33 -3.42 45.45
CA ARG A 411 -15.72 -4.20 46.64
C ARG A 411 -16.77 -5.29 46.39
N SER A 412 -17.54 -5.19 45.31
CA SER A 412 -18.59 -6.18 44.96
C SER A 412 -18.08 -7.34 44.10
N VAL A 413 -16.84 -7.26 43.58
CA VAL A 413 -16.26 -8.28 42.67
C VAL A 413 -16.31 -9.69 43.27
N PRO A 414 -15.91 -9.96 44.53
CA PRO A 414 -15.93 -11.32 45.10
C PRO A 414 -17.34 -11.89 45.21
N ASP A 415 -18.33 -11.07 45.57
CA ASP A 415 -19.72 -11.48 45.71
C ASP A 415 -20.35 -11.74 44.34
N LEU A 416 -20.07 -10.90 43.34
CA LEU A 416 -20.53 -11.09 41.97
C LEU A 416 -19.96 -12.38 41.35
N ILE A 417 -18.68 -12.69 41.58
CA ILE A 417 -18.05 -13.91 41.06
C ILE A 417 -18.69 -15.16 41.65
N ARG A 418 -19.00 -15.16 42.96
CA ARG A 418 -19.71 -16.27 43.62
C ARG A 418 -21.18 -16.37 43.20
N THR A 419 -21.86 -15.24 43.04
CA THR A 419 -23.30 -15.18 42.72
C THR A 419 -23.59 -15.63 41.29
N TRP A 420 -22.74 -15.21 40.35
CA TRP A 420 -22.94 -15.46 38.93
C TRP A 420 -22.08 -16.59 38.38
N ASP A 421 -21.16 -17.15 39.18
CA ASP A 421 -20.26 -18.25 38.81
C ASP A 421 -19.41 -17.86 37.59
N ILE A 422 -18.48 -16.93 37.83
CA ILE A 422 -17.72 -16.20 36.80
C ILE A 422 -16.33 -16.82 36.63
N ASP A 423 -16.01 -17.25 35.42
CA ASP A 423 -14.75 -17.92 35.08
C ASP A 423 -13.58 -16.94 34.87
N LEU A 424 -13.88 -15.73 34.39
CA LEU A 424 -12.89 -14.77 33.87
C LEU A 424 -13.23 -13.31 34.24
N ILE A 425 -12.21 -12.59 34.69
CA ILE A 425 -12.22 -11.14 34.91
C ILE A 425 -11.36 -10.50 33.82
N ALA A 426 -11.93 -9.58 33.05
CA ALA A 426 -11.20 -8.76 32.07
C ALA A 426 -11.01 -7.34 32.63
N LEU A 427 -9.77 -7.01 33.02
CA LEU A 427 -9.39 -5.68 33.49
C LEU A 427 -9.11 -4.77 32.28
N ALA A 428 -9.93 -3.74 32.10
CA ALA A 428 -9.91 -2.79 30.99
C ALA A 428 -10.09 -1.35 31.51
N ILE A 429 -9.09 -0.89 32.25
CA ILE A 429 -8.99 0.45 32.82
C ILE A 429 -7.75 1.12 32.22
N ASP A 430 -7.98 2.23 31.50
CA ASP A 430 -6.93 3.08 30.94
C ASP A 430 -6.37 4.05 32.00
N ASP A 431 -5.12 4.48 31.83
CA ASP A 431 -4.39 5.44 32.68
C ASP A 431 -4.48 5.18 34.20
N ILE A 432 -4.39 3.90 34.60
CA ILE A 432 -4.48 3.49 36.01
C ILE A 432 -3.13 3.61 36.73
N GLY A 433 -3.10 4.33 37.86
CA GLY A 433 -1.92 4.44 38.71
C GLY A 433 -1.51 3.10 39.31
N LEU A 434 -0.19 2.84 39.43
CA LEU A 434 0.36 1.55 39.89
C LEU A 434 -0.24 1.05 41.21
N SER A 435 -0.44 1.93 42.19
CA SER A 435 -1.07 1.58 43.47
C SER A 435 -2.54 1.18 43.33
N GLU A 436 -3.27 1.80 42.41
CA GLU A 436 -4.68 1.48 42.17
C GLU A 436 -4.84 0.17 41.39
N LEU A 437 -3.91 -0.12 40.47
CA LEU A 437 -3.84 -1.40 39.78
C LEU A 437 -3.54 -2.55 40.75
N ASP A 438 -2.62 -2.36 41.69
CA ASP A 438 -2.33 -3.34 42.75
C ASP A 438 -3.57 -3.59 43.65
N ASP A 439 -4.33 -2.55 44.00
CA ASP A 439 -5.59 -2.71 44.74
C ASP A 439 -6.64 -3.52 43.96
N TRP A 440 -6.79 -3.28 42.65
CA TRP A 440 -7.68 -4.08 41.80
C TRP A 440 -7.22 -5.53 41.70
N LEU A 441 -5.92 -5.76 41.50
CA LEU A 441 -5.34 -7.10 41.42
C LEU A 441 -5.44 -7.85 42.75
N ALA A 442 -5.27 -7.17 43.89
CA ALA A 442 -5.46 -7.76 45.22
C ALA A 442 -6.90 -8.26 45.42
N VAL A 443 -7.91 -7.46 45.06
CA VAL A 443 -9.31 -7.87 45.14
C VAL A 443 -9.61 -9.01 44.16
N CYS A 444 -9.16 -8.93 42.91
CA CYS A 444 -9.40 -9.98 41.92
C CYS A 444 -8.72 -11.31 42.30
N ARG A 445 -7.49 -11.28 42.81
CA ARG A 445 -6.73 -12.47 43.28
C ARG A 445 -7.32 -13.12 44.53
N SER A 446 -8.20 -12.44 45.26
CA SER A 446 -8.95 -13.04 46.38
C SER A 446 -10.06 -14.00 45.94
N THR A 447 -10.22 -14.21 44.63
CA THR A 447 -11.32 -14.96 44.00
C THR A 447 -10.77 -16.07 43.10
N PRO A 448 -11.55 -17.13 42.81
CA PRO A 448 -11.09 -18.25 41.97
C PRO A 448 -11.12 -17.95 40.46
N ALA A 449 -11.60 -16.77 40.05
CA ALA A 449 -11.73 -16.41 38.64
C ALA A 449 -10.37 -16.07 38.02
N ARG A 450 -10.17 -16.44 36.74
CA ARG A 450 -8.96 -16.10 35.99
C ARG A 450 -8.93 -14.60 35.71
N ILE A 451 -7.75 -14.00 35.68
CA ILE A 451 -7.58 -12.56 35.45
C ILE A 451 -6.83 -12.34 34.14
N VAL A 452 -7.40 -11.51 33.26
CA VAL A 452 -6.73 -11.02 32.06
C VAL A 452 -6.67 -9.50 32.11
N LEU A 453 -5.45 -8.96 32.05
CA LEU A 453 -5.21 -7.56 31.78
C LEU A 453 -5.38 -7.33 30.28
N VAL A 454 -6.28 -6.44 29.91
CA VAL A 454 -6.43 -5.97 28.52
C VAL A 454 -5.47 -4.80 28.36
N PRO A 455 -4.41 -4.90 27.53
CA PRO A 455 -3.49 -3.80 27.31
C PRO A 455 -4.21 -2.67 26.58
N GLY A 456 -3.85 -1.43 26.92
CA GLY A 456 -4.53 -0.27 26.38
C GLY A 456 -4.39 -0.14 24.87
N ILE A 457 -5.35 0.50 24.21
CA ILE A 457 -5.32 0.72 22.75
C ILE A 457 -4.10 1.56 22.36
N ALA A 458 -3.68 2.49 23.22
CA ALA A 458 -2.44 3.25 23.05
C ALA A 458 -1.19 2.34 23.04
N ASP A 459 -1.09 1.43 24.01
CA ASP A 459 0.03 0.48 24.14
C ASP A 459 0.10 -0.55 23.02
N LEU A 460 -1.05 -0.99 22.51
CA LEU A 460 -1.15 -1.85 21.33
C LEU A 460 -0.67 -1.13 20.05
N LEU A 461 -0.83 0.20 19.98
CA LEU A 461 -0.38 1.01 18.84
C LEU A 461 1.09 1.43 18.95
N THR A 462 1.59 1.76 20.14
CA THR A 462 3.01 2.10 20.36
C THR A 462 3.91 0.88 20.21
N ASN A 463 3.56 -0.27 20.79
CA ASN A 463 4.35 -1.51 20.64
C ASN A 463 4.28 -2.10 19.22
N ALA A 464 3.27 -1.77 18.42
CA ALA A 464 3.26 -2.08 16.99
C ALA A 464 4.23 -1.19 16.17
N GLY A 465 4.57 0.00 16.68
CA GLY A 465 5.58 0.89 16.08
C GLY A 465 7.01 0.63 16.58
N ALA A 466 7.18 0.26 17.85
CA ALA A 466 8.48 0.07 18.50
C ALA A 466 9.09 -1.33 18.27
N ALA A 467 9.21 -1.75 17.01
CA ALA A 467 9.92 -2.99 16.64
C ALA A 467 11.47 -2.89 16.73
N GLY A 468 11.99 -1.90 17.46
CA GLY A 468 13.41 -1.68 17.67
C GLY A 468 13.67 -0.76 18.87
N ALA A 469 14.56 -1.21 19.77
CA ALA A 469 15.02 -0.58 21.01
C ALA A 469 13.99 -0.50 22.17
N ILE A 470 14.20 -1.34 23.20
CA ILE A 470 13.76 -1.14 24.59
C ILE A 470 14.96 -1.50 25.50
N PRO A 471 15.23 -0.79 26.63
CA PRO A 471 16.42 -1.00 27.45
C PRO A 471 16.45 -2.34 28.20
N GLU A 472 17.65 -2.78 28.60
CA GLU A 472 17.84 -3.97 29.44
C GLU A 472 17.24 -3.77 30.86
N CYS A 473 16.39 -4.71 31.30
CA CYS A 473 15.85 -4.70 32.65
C CYS A 473 16.81 -5.42 33.62
N SER A 474 17.49 -4.64 34.47
CA SER A 474 18.47 -5.12 35.45
C SER A 474 17.82 -5.74 36.69
N HIS A 475 17.41 -7.02 36.62
CA HIS A 475 16.90 -7.76 37.79
C HIS A 475 17.65 -9.10 38.02
N PRO A 476 18.20 -9.41 39.22
CA PRO A 476 19.19 -10.50 39.42
C PRO A 476 18.72 -11.96 39.26
N ARG A 477 17.53 -12.23 38.72
CA ARG A 477 17.02 -13.59 38.45
C ARG A 477 16.85 -13.92 36.96
N ALA A 478 17.18 -13.00 36.05
CA ALA A 478 17.08 -13.22 34.61
C ALA A 478 18.26 -14.00 33.99
N GLN A 479 19.35 -14.25 34.72
CA GLN A 479 20.60 -14.81 34.16
C GLN A 479 20.68 -16.36 34.08
N GLN A 480 19.68 -17.11 34.56
CA GLN A 480 19.71 -18.59 34.60
C GLN A 480 18.85 -19.30 33.52
N ALA A 481 18.72 -18.69 32.34
CA ALA A 481 18.09 -19.32 31.17
C ALA A 481 18.89 -19.08 29.88
N LYS A 482 20.14 -19.59 29.82
CA LYS A 482 20.90 -19.63 28.57
C LYS A 482 20.37 -20.75 27.67
N GLY A 483 19.76 -20.40 26.53
CA GLY A 483 19.53 -21.35 25.42
C GLY A 483 18.10 -21.50 24.88
N ALA A 484 17.31 -20.43 24.76
CA ALA A 484 16.10 -20.42 23.92
C ALA A 484 15.84 -19.01 23.34
N PRO A 485 15.31 -18.86 22.11
CA PRO A 485 14.98 -17.56 21.54
C PRO A 485 13.79 -16.93 22.29
N ALA A 486 14.08 -15.94 23.13
CA ALA A 486 13.09 -15.26 23.95
C ALA A 486 12.47 -14.07 23.21
N THR A 487 11.36 -14.32 22.51
CA THR A 487 10.45 -13.28 22.04
C THR A 487 9.00 -13.80 22.06
N VAL A 488 8.04 -12.91 22.38
CA VAL A 488 6.57 -13.15 22.43
C VAL A 488 6.03 -14.02 23.59
N ALA A 489 6.80 -14.92 24.20
CA ALA A 489 6.25 -15.93 25.13
C ALA A 489 6.09 -15.54 26.63
N ARG A 490 6.12 -14.25 27.04
CA ARG A 490 6.15 -13.87 28.47
C ARG A 490 5.34 -12.64 28.94
N SER A 491 4.52 -12.02 28.10
CA SER A 491 3.61 -10.91 28.49
C SER A 491 2.18 -11.35 28.80
N ILE A 492 1.93 -12.66 28.85
CA ILE A 492 0.68 -13.29 29.29
C ILE A 492 1.07 -14.36 30.33
N TRP A 493 0.16 -14.68 31.25
CA TRP A 493 0.31 -15.60 32.40
C TRP A 493 1.01 -15.01 33.65
N VAL A 494 0.19 -14.49 34.58
CA VAL A 494 0.43 -14.66 36.02
C VAL A 494 -0.45 -15.83 36.45
N THR A 495 0.13 -16.84 37.09
CA THR A 495 -0.46 -18.19 37.20
C THR A 495 -1.39 -18.38 38.39
N ALA A 496 -2.41 -19.22 38.19
CA ALA A 496 -3.00 -20.07 39.22
C ALA A 496 -3.61 -21.33 38.57
N ASP A 497 -2.88 -22.43 38.73
CA ASP A 497 -3.22 -23.84 38.42
C ASP A 497 -3.52 -24.28 36.96
N ASP A 498 -2.94 -25.43 36.59
CA ASP A 498 -2.74 -25.91 35.20
C ASP A 498 -3.86 -26.86 34.72
N SER A 499 -5.08 -26.70 35.25
CA SER A 499 -6.16 -27.70 35.18
C SER A 499 -7.40 -27.30 34.35
N GLY A 500 -7.31 -26.21 33.58
CA GLY A 500 -8.39 -25.73 32.70
C GLY A 500 -8.01 -25.69 31.21
N PRO A 501 -8.99 -25.56 30.29
CA PRO A 501 -8.78 -25.83 28.86
C PRO A 501 -7.69 -24.94 28.24
N HIS A 502 -6.66 -25.59 27.67
CA HIS A 502 -5.58 -24.90 26.97
C HIS A 502 -6.11 -24.24 25.67
N VAL A 503 -6.02 -22.92 25.61
CA VAL A 503 -6.11 -22.16 24.36
C VAL A 503 -4.69 -22.04 23.81
N ASP A 504 -4.46 -22.60 22.63
CA ASP A 504 -3.16 -22.57 21.95
C ASP A 504 -2.71 -21.10 21.71
N ALA A 505 -1.44 -20.82 21.98
CA ALA A 505 -0.82 -19.50 21.86
C ALA A 505 -0.96 -18.91 20.45
N HIS A 506 -1.00 -19.75 19.40
CA HIS A 506 -1.30 -19.31 18.04
C HIS A 506 -2.69 -18.67 17.88
N THR A 507 -3.67 -19.12 18.67
CA THR A 507 -5.04 -18.59 18.65
C THR A 507 -5.09 -17.18 19.23
N VAL A 508 -4.38 -16.96 20.35
CA VAL A 508 -4.28 -15.66 21.02
C VAL A 508 -3.50 -14.66 20.17
N ALA A 509 -2.42 -15.09 19.52
CA ALA A 509 -1.66 -14.27 18.58
C ALA A 509 -2.50 -13.81 17.37
N GLY A 510 -3.39 -14.68 16.87
CA GLY A 510 -4.35 -14.32 15.82
C GLY A 510 -5.34 -13.24 16.28
N TRP A 511 -5.87 -13.33 17.50
CA TRP A 511 -6.81 -12.34 18.04
C TRP A 511 -6.18 -10.96 18.26
N VAL A 512 -4.92 -10.91 18.72
CA VAL A 512 -4.17 -9.65 18.86
C VAL A 512 -3.92 -9.02 17.48
N ALA A 513 -3.59 -9.83 16.46
CA ALA A 513 -3.41 -9.35 15.10
C ALA A 513 -4.71 -8.79 14.48
N ASP A 514 -5.85 -9.47 14.68
CA ASP A 514 -7.16 -9.00 14.20
C ASP A 514 -7.59 -7.69 14.90
N LEU A 515 -7.37 -7.55 16.22
CA LEU A 515 -7.64 -6.30 16.95
C LEU A 515 -6.76 -5.14 16.46
N ALA A 516 -5.44 -5.37 16.35
CA ALA A 516 -4.50 -4.37 15.87
C ALA A 516 -4.83 -3.93 14.42
N GLN A 517 -5.22 -4.87 13.55
CA GLN A 517 -5.59 -4.58 12.17
C GLN A 517 -6.92 -3.79 12.06
N TYR A 518 -7.87 -4.02 12.96
CA TYR A 518 -9.11 -3.24 13.05
C TYR A 518 -8.87 -1.83 13.59
N ALA A 519 -8.08 -1.70 14.66
CA ALA A 519 -7.69 -0.40 15.23
C ALA A 519 -6.92 0.47 14.22
N ALA A 520 -5.96 -0.14 13.51
CA ALA A 520 -5.19 0.54 12.46
C ALA A 520 -6.05 1.04 11.30
N SER A 521 -7.16 0.37 10.97
CA SER A 521 -8.01 0.78 9.85
C SER A 521 -8.87 2.03 10.08
N ASN A 522 -9.10 2.45 11.33
CA ASN A 522 -10.13 3.44 11.65
C ASN A 522 -9.65 4.79 12.23
N ARG A 523 -8.37 4.97 12.59
CA ARG A 523 -7.85 6.27 13.09
C ARG A 523 -6.50 6.73 12.53
N LEU A 524 -5.67 5.86 11.95
CA LEU A 524 -4.29 6.20 11.59
C LEU A 524 -4.18 7.28 10.50
N ALA A 525 -5.07 7.30 9.51
CA ALA A 525 -5.06 8.29 8.43
C ALA A 525 -5.38 9.72 8.90
N ASP A 526 -6.28 9.88 9.88
CA ASP A 526 -6.69 11.21 10.39
C ASP A 526 -5.71 11.72 11.46
N ILE A 527 -5.15 10.82 12.27
CA ILE A 527 -4.13 11.16 13.27
C ILE A 527 -2.79 11.51 12.61
N GLN A 528 -2.32 10.76 11.60
CA GLN A 528 -1.08 11.11 10.88
C GLN A 528 -1.21 12.44 10.13
N ARG A 529 -2.39 12.76 9.60
CA ARG A 529 -2.68 14.05 8.97
C ARG A 529 -2.55 15.21 9.96
N ARG A 530 -3.20 15.11 11.13
CA ARG A 530 -3.14 16.13 12.19
C ARG A 530 -1.74 16.25 12.82
N LEU A 531 -1.00 15.14 12.94
CA LEU A 531 0.39 15.15 13.41
C LEU A 531 1.32 15.84 12.41
N ALA A 532 1.16 15.60 11.11
CA ALA A 532 1.92 16.30 10.07
C ALA A 532 1.58 17.79 10.02
N GLU A 533 0.30 18.15 10.18
CA GLU A 533 -0.13 19.55 10.30
C GLU A 533 0.50 20.23 11.53
N LEU A 534 0.44 19.61 12.72
CA LEU A 534 1.07 20.13 13.94
C LEU A 534 2.60 20.23 13.85
N GLN A 535 3.26 19.25 13.22
CA GLN A 535 4.71 19.26 12.97
C GLN A 535 5.12 20.34 11.96
N SER A 536 4.25 20.71 11.01
CA SER A 536 4.50 21.83 10.09
C SER A 536 4.33 23.21 10.74
N MET A 537 3.55 23.31 11.83
CA MET A 537 3.32 24.56 12.56
C MET A 537 4.38 24.86 13.62
N LEU A 538 5.10 23.84 14.10
CA LEU A 538 6.14 23.95 15.13
C LEU A 538 7.52 23.69 14.53
N GLY A 539 8.22 24.76 14.16
CA GLY A 539 9.56 24.69 13.58
C GLY A 539 10.59 23.98 14.49
N PRO A 540 11.65 23.38 13.91
CA PRO A 540 12.52 22.39 14.59
C PRO A 540 13.38 22.92 15.76
N GLY A 541 13.20 24.17 16.19
CA GLY A 541 13.94 24.79 17.29
C GLY A 541 13.22 24.83 18.65
N GLN A 542 11.92 24.51 18.75
CA GLN A 542 11.16 24.70 20.00
C GLN A 542 10.95 23.45 20.87
N ILE A 543 11.28 22.24 20.37
CA ILE A 543 11.05 20.98 21.11
C ILE A 543 12.11 20.72 22.19
N ALA A 544 13.27 21.41 22.14
CA ALA A 544 14.38 21.19 23.07
C ALA A 544 14.17 21.74 24.50
N ASN A 545 13.28 22.72 24.70
CA ASN A 545 13.17 23.45 25.97
C ASN A 545 12.09 22.94 26.94
N TYR A 546 11.32 21.91 26.58
CA TYR A 546 10.27 21.35 27.46
C TYR A 546 10.68 20.04 28.17
N ALA A 547 11.86 19.51 27.87
CA ALA A 547 12.33 18.21 28.39
C ALA A 547 13.45 18.31 29.45
N ALA A 548 13.85 19.52 29.86
CA ALA A 548 14.96 19.71 30.80
C ALA A 548 14.82 20.98 31.68
N GLY A 549 14.62 20.79 32.99
CA GLY A 549 14.91 21.81 34.01
C GLY A 549 13.69 22.46 34.67
N GLY A 550 13.52 22.22 35.98
CA GLY A 550 12.43 22.77 36.80
C GLY A 550 12.63 24.21 37.33
N GLU A 551 11.58 24.65 38.01
CA GLU A 551 11.51 25.63 39.12
C GLU A 551 12.38 26.91 39.08
N GLU A 552 11.76 28.08 38.87
CA GLU A 552 11.50 29.04 39.97
C GLU A 552 10.61 30.25 39.56
N HIS A 553 9.87 30.76 40.57
CA HIS A 553 9.14 32.04 40.71
C HIS A 553 9.03 33.09 39.58
N SER A 554 7.80 33.53 39.26
CA SER A 554 7.14 34.69 39.91
C SER A 554 5.84 35.17 39.21
N GLU A 555 5.02 35.96 39.92
CA GLU A 555 3.62 36.33 39.59
C GLU A 555 3.44 37.48 38.55
N PRO A 556 2.20 37.69 38.03
CA PRO A 556 1.97 38.53 36.85
C PRO A 556 1.75 40.02 37.14
N SER A 557 2.13 40.88 36.19
CA SER A 557 1.77 42.30 36.18
C SER A 557 1.71 42.85 34.75
N ALA A 558 0.66 43.62 34.46
CA ALA A 558 0.46 44.27 33.17
C ALA A 558 0.96 45.71 33.18
N ALA A 559 1.72 46.12 32.15
CA ALA A 559 1.61 47.42 31.46
C ALA A 559 2.89 47.76 30.67
N PHE A 560 2.78 47.84 29.34
CA PHE A 560 3.07 49.10 28.65
C PHE A 560 2.32 49.18 27.30
N ARG A 561 1.79 50.35 26.97
CA ARG A 561 1.02 50.64 25.74
C ARG A 561 1.70 51.80 25.00
N ARG A 562 1.81 51.70 23.67
CA ARG A 562 1.70 52.74 22.59
C ARG A 562 2.45 52.24 21.33
N ASN A 563 1.87 52.25 20.11
CA ASN A 563 1.46 53.39 19.26
C ASN A 563 2.67 54.26 18.85
N ASP A 564 2.89 54.66 17.58
CA ASP A 564 2.13 54.51 16.31
C ASP A 564 3.08 53.92 15.21
N ALA A 565 2.88 53.89 13.87
CA ALA A 565 1.92 54.53 12.96
C ALA A 565 1.83 53.82 11.57
N ASN A 566 1.05 54.42 10.65
CA ASN A 566 1.06 54.31 9.18
C ASN A 566 0.64 52.99 8.48
N ALA A 567 -0.68 52.90 8.30
CA ALA A 567 -1.35 52.32 7.11
C ALA A 567 -1.08 53.20 5.85
N ILE A 568 -1.43 52.83 4.61
CA ILE A 568 -2.72 52.33 4.08
C ILE A 568 -2.54 51.03 3.31
#